data_AF-Q07305-F1
#
_entry.id   AF-Q07305-F1
#
_cell.length_a   1.000
_cell.length_b   1.000
_cell.length_c   1.000
_cell.angle_alpha   90.00
_cell.angle_beta   90.00
_cell.angle_gamma   90.00
#
_symmetry.space_group_name_H-M   'P 1'
#
loop_
_entity.id
_entity.type
_entity.pdbx_description
1 polymer ?
#
loop_
_entity_poly.entity_id
_entity_poly.type
_entity_poly.pdbx_seq_one_letter_code
_entity_poly.pdbx_strand_id
1 'polypeptide(L)'
;FGDAKTLRNDNSSRFGKLIEIHFSESGKISGAQIQTFLLEKSRVVQCAEGERSYHIFYQLCAGASPALREKLNLTSAHEYKYLGQSNCYSINGVDDAEPFHTGKEALDIVHVSKEDQESVFAMLAAVLWLENVSSTVIDNENHVEPVADESLSTVAKLIGCNINELTLTLSKRNMRVRNDTIVQKLTLPQAIESRDALAKSIYSCLFDWLVEQINKSLAVGKRRTGRSISILDIYGFESFDKNSFEQFFNHHMFV
;
A
#
# COMPACT_ATOMS: atom_id res chain seq x y z
N PHE A 1 0.93 6.37 5.17
CA PHE A 1 1.22 5.02 4.63
C PHE A 1 0.71 3.90 5.52
N GLY A 2 0.87 3.95 6.84
CA GLY A 2 0.38 2.89 7.73
C GLY A 2 -0.99 3.14 8.37
N ASP A 3 -1.54 4.35 8.23
CA ASP A 3 -2.72 4.77 8.98
C ASP A 3 -3.93 4.98 8.05
N ALA A 4 -5.12 4.73 8.60
CA ALA A 4 -6.39 4.89 7.92
C ALA A 4 -7.51 5.26 8.90
N LYS A 5 -8.62 5.78 8.36
CA LYS A 5 -9.83 6.02 9.14
C LYS A 5 -10.62 4.72 9.28
N THR A 6 -10.98 4.40 10.51
CA THR A 6 -11.96 3.36 10.86
C THR A 6 -13.20 3.99 11.48
N LEU A 7 -14.22 3.17 11.77
CA LEU A 7 -15.40 3.63 12.50
C LEU A 7 -15.09 4.11 13.94
N ARG A 8 -13.93 3.77 14.49
CA ARG A 8 -13.55 4.07 15.88
C ARG A 8 -12.49 5.16 16.00
N ASN A 9 -11.65 5.32 14.98
CA ASN A 9 -10.53 6.24 15.02
C ASN A 9 -10.26 6.75 13.60
N ASP A 10 -10.26 8.08 13.43
CA ASP A 10 -10.01 8.74 12.15
C ASP A 10 -8.55 8.59 11.66
N ASN A 11 -7.61 8.27 12.56
CA ASN A 11 -6.20 8.00 12.24
C ASN A 11 -5.71 6.74 12.98
N SER A 12 -6.31 5.59 12.65
CA SER A 12 -5.93 4.29 13.20
C SER A 12 -4.66 3.76 12.54
N SER A 13 -3.65 3.42 13.35
CA SER A 13 -2.51 2.61 12.89
C SER A 13 -3.02 1.25 12.39
N ARG A 14 -2.68 0.90 11.14
CA ARG A 14 -3.03 -0.38 10.50
C ARG A 14 -1.80 -1.27 10.29
N PHE A 15 -0.86 -1.17 11.23
CA PHE A 15 0.35 -1.98 11.37
C PHE A 15 0.84 -1.91 12.82
N GLY A 16 1.53 -2.95 13.29
CA GLY A 16 2.28 -2.91 14.54
C GLY A 16 3.68 -2.34 14.31
N LYS A 17 4.25 -1.68 15.30
CA LYS A 17 5.52 -0.97 15.22
C LYS A 17 6.31 -1.12 16.52
N LEU A 18 7.53 -1.63 16.42
CA LEU A 18 8.54 -1.62 17.48
C LEU A 18 9.63 -0.63 17.08
N ILE A 19 9.82 0.41 17.89
CA ILE A 19 10.89 1.39 17.71
C ILE A 19 11.95 1.12 18.78
N GLU A 20 13.15 0.76 18.37
CA GLU A 20 14.31 0.64 19.23
C GLU A 20 15.15 1.91 19.13
N ILE A 21 15.20 2.70 20.20
CA ILE A 21 16.03 3.90 20.30
C ILE A 21 17.36 3.52 20.93
N HIS A 22 18.47 3.77 20.25
CA HIS A 22 19.81 3.45 20.72
C HIS A 22 20.48 4.66 21.37
N PHE A 23 21.29 4.42 22.40
CA PHE A 23 21.98 5.46 23.15
C PHE A 23 23.51 5.31 23.07
N SER A 24 24.23 6.44 23.14
CA SER A 24 25.68 6.47 23.33
C SER A 24 26.07 6.13 24.77
N GLU A 25 27.37 5.99 25.03
CA GLU A 25 27.89 5.76 26.38
C GLU A 25 27.57 6.94 27.32
N SER A 26 27.48 8.14 26.75
CA SER A 26 27.08 9.38 27.43
C SER A 26 25.57 9.57 27.58
N GLY A 27 24.75 8.58 27.18
CA GLY A 27 23.29 8.63 27.34
C GLY A 27 22.55 9.51 26.32
N LYS A 28 23.19 9.90 25.21
CA LYS A 28 22.55 10.65 24.12
C LYS A 28 21.99 9.69 23.07
N ILE A 29 20.91 10.07 22.39
CA ILE A 29 20.37 9.28 21.26
C ILE A 29 21.44 9.20 20.17
N SER A 30 21.74 7.98 19.72
CA SER A 30 22.74 7.70 18.68
C SER A 30 22.15 7.18 17.38
N GLY A 31 20.87 6.81 17.39
CA GLY A 31 20.09 6.37 16.23
C GLY A 31 18.89 5.53 16.67
N ALA A 32 18.17 4.98 15.70
CA ALA A 32 17.01 4.14 15.96
C ALA A 32 16.84 3.06 14.90
N GLN A 33 16.06 2.04 15.24
CA GLN A 33 15.63 0.98 14.33
C GLN A 33 14.13 0.76 14.50
N ILE A 34 13.41 0.66 13.40
CA ILE A 34 11.98 0.43 13.33
C ILE A 34 11.76 -0.97 12.76
N GLN A 35 11.00 -1.79 13.48
CA GLN A 35 10.46 -3.05 12.99
C GLN A 35 8.94 -2.93 12.91
N THR A 36 8.37 -3.34 11.78
CA THR A 36 6.93 -3.32 11.54
C THR A 36 6.37 -4.73 11.54
N PHE A 37 5.09 -4.86 11.90
CA PHE A 37 4.38 -6.12 11.98
C PHE A 37 3.01 -6.01 11.32
N LEU A 38 2.67 -7.03 10.52
CA LEU A 38 1.32 -7.30 10.04
C LEU A 38 0.59 -6.10 9.42
N LEU A 39 1.14 -5.40 8.42
CA LEU A 39 0.36 -4.39 7.68
C LEU A 39 -0.98 -4.99 7.19
N GLU A 40 -2.10 -4.31 7.45
CA GLU A 40 -3.43 -4.77 7.02
C GLU A 40 -3.60 -4.62 5.50
N LYS A 41 -3.16 -5.64 4.75
CA LYS A 41 -3.11 -5.60 3.28
C LYS A 41 -4.49 -5.50 2.65
N SER A 42 -5.51 -6.14 3.23
CA SER A 42 -6.89 -6.11 2.70
C SER A 42 -7.44 -4.69 2.54
N ARG A 43 -7.06 -3.76 3.44
CA ARG A 43 -7.48 -2.35 3.39
C ARG A 43 -7.12 -1.62 2.10
N VAL A 44 -6.11 -2.10 1.37
CA VAL A 44 -5.72 -1.53 0.06
C VAL A 44 -6.84 -1.67 -0.96
N VAL A 45 -7.56 -2.79 -0.94
CA VAL A 45 -8.53 -3.16 -1.99
C VAL A 45 -9.98 -3.24 -1.50
N GLN A 46 -10.17 -3.30 -0.18
CA GLN A 46 -11.45 -3.48 0.47
C GLN A 46 -11.55 -2.59 1.70
N CYS A 47 -12.64 -1.84 1.84
CA CYS A 47 -12.94 -1.04 3.02
C CYS A 47 -14.40 -1.23 3.43
N ALA A 48 -14.67 -1.22 4.75
CA ALA A 48 -16.04 -1.21 5.25
C ALA A 48 -16.69 0.16 5.05
N GLU A 49 -18.02 0.18 4.96
CA GLU A 49 -18.81 1.43 4.86
C GLU A 49 -18.42 2.41 5.98
N GLY A 50 -18.17 3.67 5.62
CA GLY A 50 -17.75 4.72 6.56
C GLY A 50 -16.25 4.74 6.92
N GLU A 51 -15.47 3.74 6.49
CA GLU A 51 -14.01 3.71 6.67
C GLU A 51 -13.26 4.28 5.46
N ARG A 52 -11.96 4.54 5.58
CA ARG A 52 -11.10 4.87 4.43
C ARG A 52 -10.06 3.78 4.20
N SER A 53 -9.54 3.74 2.97
CA SER A 53 -8.24 3.14 2.73
C SER A 53 -7.12 3.98 3.38
N TYR A 54 -5.86 3.62 3.16
CA TYR A 54 -4.73 4.36 3.73
C TYR A 54 -4.74 5.84 3.30
N HIS A 55 -4.44 6.73 4.25
CA HIS A 55 -4.53 8.18 4.04
C HIS A 55 -3.72 8.66 2.83
N ILE A 56 -2.59 8.00 2.54
CA ILE A 56 -1.69 8.43 1.46
C ILE A 56 -2.36 8.44 0.08
N PHE A 57 -3.36 7.58 -0.17
CA PHE A 57 -4.09 7.59 -1.44
C PHE A 57 -4.90 8.88 -1.61
N TYR A 58 -5.62 9.29 -0.57
CA TYR A 58 -6.42 10.51 -0.56
C TYR A 58 -5.53 11.76 -0.58
N GLN A 59 -4.44 11.73 0.20
CA GLN A 59 -3.39 12.76 0.23
C GLN A 59 -2.75 12.97 -1.15
N LEU A 60 -2.40 11.89 -1.86
CA LEU A 60 -1.88 11.97 -3.24
C LEU A 60 -2.93 12.58 -4.19
N CYS A 61 -4.18 12.12 -4.10
CA CYS A 61 -5.27 12.65 -4.94
C CYS A 61 -5.62 14.11 -4.64
N ALA A 62 -5.30 14.64 -3.46
CA ALA A 62 -5.57 16.02 -3.07
C ALA A 62 -4.37 16.95 -3.31
N GLY A 63 -3.19 16.59 -2.81
CA GLY A 63 -2.00 17.45 -2.77
C GLY A 63 -1.02 17.31 -3.93
N ALA A 64 -1.22 16.38 -4.86
CA ALA A 64 -0.34 16.26 -6.03
C ALA A 64 -0.36 17.55 -6.88
N SER A 65 0.83 18.05 -7.25
CA SER A 65 0.97 19.19 -8.14
C SER A 65 0.44 18.86 -9.55
N PRO A 66 0.07 19.87 -10.36
CA PRO A 66 -0.44 19.62 -11.73
C PRO A 66 0.50 18.75 -12.57
N ALA A 67 1.80 19.02 -12.53
CA ALA A 67 2.80 18.23 -13.25
C ALA A 67 2.89 16.77 -12.76
N LEU A 68 2.78 16.55 -11.44
CA LEU A 68 2.78 15.20 -10.88
C LEU A 68 1.49 14.45 -11.24
N ARG A 69 0.34 15.13 -11.22
CA ARG A 69 -0.94 14.56 -11.65
C ARG A 69 -0.91 14.11 -13.10
N GLU A 70 -0.41 14.96 -13.99
CA GLU A 70 -0.26 14.62 -15.40
C GLU A 70 0.67 13.42 -15.61
N LYS A 71 1.84 13.42 -14.93
CA LYS A 71 2.81 12.32 -15.02
C LYS A 71 2.24 10.99 -14.56
N LEU A 72 1.40 11.00 -13.51
CA LEU A 72 0.81 9.82 -12.89
C LEU A 72 -0.55 9.44 -13.48
N ASN A 73 -1.08 10.24 -14.42
CA ASN A 73 -2.46 10.18 -14.87
C ASN A 73 -3.44 10.15 -13.67
N LEU A 74 -3.27 11.03 -12.68
CA LEU A 74 -4.14 11.03 -11.50
C LEU A 74 -5.48 11.69 -11.80
N THR A 75 -6.55 11.01 -11.41
CA THR A 75 -7.92 11.53 -11.41
C THR A 75 -8.35 11.84 -9.98
N SER A 76 -9.63 12.18 -9.77
CA SER A 76 -10.13 12.43 -8.43
C SER A 76 -10.30 11.13 -7.63
N ALA A 77 -10.18 11.21 -6.30
CA ALA A 77 -10.31 10.05 -5.42
C ALA A 77 -11.64 9.28 -5.60
N HIS A 78 -12.71 9.96 -6.04
CA HIS A 78 -14.02 9.34 -6.25
C HIS A 78 -14.11 8.48 -7.52
N GLU A 79 -13.16 8.60 -8.44
CA GLU A 79 -13.14 7.85 -9.70
C GLU A 79 -12.44 6.49 -9.57
N TYR A 80 -11.69 6.28 -8.49
CA TYR A 80 -11.04 5.01 -8.19
C TYR A 80 -11.96 4.16 -7.31
N LYS A 81 -12.40 2.98 -7.78
CA LYS A 81 -13.40 2.25 -6.99
C LYS A 81 -12.80 1.73 -5.69
N TYR A 82 -11.49 1.44 -5.58
CA TYR A 82 -10.85 1.14 -4.27
C TYR A 82 -11.10 2.22 -3.21
N LEU A 83 -11.13 3.50 -3.60
CA LEU A 83 -11.36 4.60 -2.67
C LEU A 83 -12.85 4.94 -2.51
N GLY A 84 -13.70 4.48 -3.43
CA GLY A 84 -15.13 4.75 -3.43
C GLY A 84 -16.02 3.70 -2.76
N GLN A 85 -15.48 2.55 -2.33
CA GLN A 85 -16.29 1.44 -1.82
C GLN A 85 -17.06 1.73 -0.53
N SER A 86 -16.58 2.70 0.27
CA SER A 86 -17.06 2.97 1.62
C SER A 86 -17.86 4.28 1.74
N ASN A 87 -18.07 4.99 0.63
CA ASN A 87 -18.68 6.33 0.57
C ASN A 87 -18.04 7.37 1.49
N CYS A 88 -16.79 7.15 1.94
CA CYS A 88 -16.08 8.03 2.86
C CYS A 88 -14.81 8.59 2.18
N TYR A 89 -14.89 9.81 1.67
CA TYR A 89 -13.78 10.45 0.95
C TYR A 89 -13.00 11.45 1.82
N SER A 90 -13.65 12.05 2.81
CA SER A 90 -13.08 13.09 3.67
C SER A 90 -13.15 12.73 5.16
N ILE A 91 -12.33 13.40 5.95
CA ILE A 91 -12.39 13.39 7.41
C ILE A 91 -12.70 14.82 7.86
N ASN A 92 -13.62 14.95 8.82
CA ASN A 92 -14.01 16.27 9.32
C ASN A 92 -12.80 17.00 9.90
N GLY A 93 -12.54 18.20 9.39
CA GLY A 93 -11.43 19.05 9.85
C GLY A 93 -10.04 18.65 9.32
N VAL A 94 -9.95 17.71 8.37
CA VAL A 94 -8.69 17.33 7.73
C VAL A 94 -8.68 17.78 6.27
N ASP A 95 -7.69 18.59 5.90
CA ASP A 95 -7.34 18.84 4.51
C ASP A 95 -6.26 17.82 4.09
N ASP A 96 -6.59 16.87 3.22
CA ASP A 96 -5.63 15.82 2.81
C ASP A 96 -4.44 16.39 1.99
N ALA A 97 -4.52 17.60 1.44
CA ALA A 97 -3.40 18.19 0.70
C ALA A 97 -2.24 18.63 1.61
N GLU A 98 -2.52 19.14 2.80
CA GLU A 98 -1.49 19.60 3.73
C GLU A 98 -0.60 18.43 4.23
N PRO A 99 -1.15 17.32 4.77
CA PRO A 99 -0.36 16.15 5.13
C PRO A 99 0.39 15.50 3.97
N PHE A 100 -0.09 15.66 2.72
CA PHE A 100 0.67 15.22 1.55
C PHE A 100 1.99 16.00 1.41
N HIS A 101 1.93 17.33 1.54
CA HIS A 101 3.10 18.18 1.46
C HIS A 101 4.06 17.93 2.63
N THR A 102 3.54 17.83 3.86
CA THR A 102 4.35 17.45 5.02
C THR A 102 4.99 16.07 4.84
N GLY A 103 4.26 15.11 4.27
CA GLY A 103 4.78 13.78 3.95
C GLY A 103 5.92 13.81 2.92
N LYS A 104 5.82 14.67 1.90
CA LYS A 104 6.90 14.89 0.92
C LYS A 104 8.16 15.48 1.57
N GLU A 105 7.99 16.47 2.44
CA GLU A 105 9.10 17.06 3.18
C GLU A 105 9.75 16.04 4.13
N ALA A 106 8.95 15.18 4.76
CA ALA A 106 9.46 14.10 5.59
C ALA A 106 10.31 13.09 4.78
N LEU A 107 9.92 12.78 3.54
CA LEU A 107 10.72 11.94 2.63
C LEU A 107 12.08 12.60 2.30
N ASP A 108 12.13 13.92 2.16
CA ASP A 108 13.40 14.66 1.98
C ASP A 108 14.29 14.55 3.22
N ILE A 109 13.71 14.68 4.42
CA ILE A 109 14.42 14.58 5.70
C ILE A 109 15.06 13.19 5.86
N VAL A 110 14.35 12.12 5.49
CA VAL A 110 14.89 10.75 5.53
C VAL A 110 15.72 10.37 4.29
N HIS A 111 16.13 11.37 3.49
CA HIS A 111 17.03 11.23 2.36
C HIS A 111 16.54 10.32 1.22
N VAL A 112 15.21 10.23 1.03
CA VAL A 112 14.65 9.59 -0.16
C VAL A 112 14.81 10.54 -1.34
N SER A 113 15.48 10.09 -2.40
CA SER A 113 15.78 10.91 -3.56
C SER A 113 14.50 11.36 -4.29
N LYS A 114 14.57 12.45 -5.07
CA LYS A 114 13.39 12.91 -5.84
C LYS A 114 12.91 11.87 -6.85
N GLU A 115 13.82 11.11 -7.47
CA GLU A 115 13.50 10.00 -8.37
C GLU A 115 12.78 8.86 -7.62
N ASP A 116 13.26 8.51 -6.43
CA ASP A 116 12.61 7.50 -5.60
C ASP A 116 11.24 7.97 -5.10
N GLN A 117 11.08 9.25 -4.73
CA GLN A 117 9.77 9.81 -4.37
C GLN A 117 8.79 9.73 -5.53
N GLU A 118 9.22 10.03 -6.76
CA GLU A 118 8.39 9.85 -7.95
C GLU A 118 8.00 8.39 -8.15
N SER A 119 8.93 7.46 -7.91
CA SER A 119 8.66 6.02 -7.97
C SER A 119 7.66 5.57 -6.90
N VAL A 120 7.75 6.10 -5.67
CA VAL A 120 6.78 5.88 -4.59
C VAL A 120 5.38 6.32 -5.04
N PHE A 121 5.24 7.52 -5.60
CA PHE A 121 3.95 8.02 -6.07
C PHE A 121 3.45 7.26 -7.30
N ALA A 122 4.34 6.79 -8.17
CA ALA A 122 3.99 5.93 -9.30
C ALA A 122 3.43 4.59 -8.85
N MET A 123 4.00 3.95 -7.83
CA MET A 123 3.46 2.71 -7.26
C MET A 123 2.08 2.91 -6.62
N LEU A 124 1.87 4.02 -5.92
CA LEU A 124 0.55 4.36 -5.37
C LEU A 124 -0.49 4.58 -6.49
N ALA A 125 -0.14 5.34 -7.52
CA ALA A 125 -1.02 5.56 -8.67
C ALA A 125 -1.31 4.25 -9.42
N ALA A 126 -0.31 3.35 -9.56
CA ALA A 126 -0.50 2.05 -10.18
C ALA A 126 -1.52 1.19 -9.42
N VAL A 127 -1.49 1.22 -8.09
CA VAL A 127 -2.49 0.54 -7.25
C VAL A 127 -3.90 1.10 -7.50
N LEU A 128 -4.05 2.42 -7.59
CA LEU A 128 -5.35 3.06 -7.88
C LEU A 128 -5.87 2.69 -9.27
N TRP A 129 -4.99 2.71 -10.28
CA TRP A 129 -5.35 2.39 -11.67
C TRP A 129 -5.61 0.91 -11.92
N LEU A 130 -4.97 0.00 -11.18
CA LEU A 130 -5.16 -1.45 -11.31
C LEU A 130 -6.63 -1.83 -11.22
N GLU A 131 -7.36 -1.18 -10.33
CA GLU A 131 -8.77 -1.45 -10.07
C GLU A 131 -9.68 -1.06 -11.25
N ASN A 132 -9.27 -0.05 -12.01
CA ASN A 132 -9.99 0.45 -13.19
C ASN A 132 -9.72 -0.38 -14.45
N VAL A 133 -8.83 -1.38 -14.40
CA VAL A 133 -8.61 -2.32 -15.52
C VAL A 133 -9.85 -3.17 -15.71
N SER A 134 -10.48 -3.03 -16.88
CA SER A 134 -11.65 -3.81 -17.27
C SER A 134 -11.23 -5.14 -17.92
N SER A 135 -12.09 -6.15 -17.83
CA SER A 135 -11.83 -7.47 -18.43
C SER A 135 -13.02 -7.94 -19.27
N THR A 136 -12.75 -8.63 -20.36
CA THR A 136 -13.76 -9.18 -21.29
C THR A 136 -13.67 -10.69 -21.38
N VAL A 137 -14.81 -11.34 -21.57
CA VAL A 137 -14.88 -12.80 -21.75
C VAL A 137 -14.32 -13.19 -23.12
N ILE A 138 -13.46 -14.22 -23.15
CA ILE A 138 -12.74 -14.66 -24.35
C ILE A 138 -13.14 -16.05 -24.86
N ASP A 139 -13.87 -16.85 -24.07
CA ASP A 139 -14.32 -18.18 -24.46
C ASP A 139 -15.62 -18.61 -23.75
N ASN A 140 -16.16 -19.76 -24.17
CA ASN A 140 -17.40 -20.34 -23.63
C ASN A 140 -17.27 -20.85 -22.19
N GLU A 141 -16.04 -20.94 -21.66
CA GLU A 141 -15.76 -21.33 -20.28
C GLU A 141 -15.72 -20.12 -19.33
N ASN A 142 -16.10 -18.94 -19.84
CA ASN A 142 -16.13 -17.65 -19.12
C ASN A 142 -14.74 -17.18 -18.64
N HIS A 143 -13.67 -17.58 -19.33
CA HIS A 143 -12.35 -16.99 -19.08
C HIS A 143 -12.31 -15.54 -19.53
N VAL A 144 -11.49 -14.73 -18.87
CA VAL A 144 -11.37 -13.30 -19.15
C VAL A 144 -9.94 -12.89 -19.47
N GLU A 145 -9.81 -11.86 -20.30
CA GLU A 145 -8.56 -11.12 -20.49
C GLU A 145 -8.80 -9.62 -20.26
N PRO A 146 -7.81 -8.89 -19.72
CA PRO A 146 -7.85 -7.44 -19.63
C PRO A 146 -8.12 -6.80 -20.99
N VAL A 147 -8.97 -5.78 -21.00
CA VAL A 147 -9.15 -4.92 -22.16
C VAL A 147 -7.92 -4.03 -22.30
N ALA A 148 -7.41 -3.91 -23.52
CA ALA A 148 -6.32 -2.99 -23.83
C ALA A 148 -6.82 -1.53 -23.86
N ASP A 149 -7.11 -0.99 -22.67
CA ASP A 149 -7.63 0.35 -22.44
C ASP A 149 -6.58 1.30 -21.81
N GLU A 150 -7.00 2.54 -21.54
CA GLU A 150 -6.17 3.54 -20.89
C GLU A 150 -5.70 3.08 -19.49
N SER A 151 -6.55 2.38 -18.74
CA SER A 151 -6.20 1.89 -17.40
C SER A 151 -5.05 0.89 -17.49
N LEU A 152 -5.14 -0.12 -18.35
CA LEU A 152 -4.09 -1.14 -18.48
C LEU A 152 -2.76 -0.54 -18.94
N SER A 153 -2.80 0.36 -19.93
CA SER A 153 -1.60 1.04 -20.44
C SER A 153 -0.98 1.98 -19.40
N THR A 154 -1.81 2.68 -18.61
CA THR A 154 -1.36 3.52 -17.50
C THR A 154 -0.66 2.68 -16.42
N VAL A 155 -1.25 1.57 -15.99
CA VAL A 155 -0.65 0.66 -15.01
C VAL A 155 0.69 0.13 -15.50
N ALA A 156 0.77 -0.36 -16.75
CA ALA A 156 2.01 -0.88 -17.31
C ALA A 156 3.12 0.19 -17.33
N LYS A 157 2.78 1.42 -17.71
CA LYS A 157 3.72 2.56 -17.71
C LYS A 157 4.20 2.91 -16.30
N LEU A 158 3.30 2.95 -15.31
CA LEU A 158 3.63 3.30 -13.93
C LEU A 158 4.48 2.24 -13.24
N ILE A 159 4.20 0.95 -13.49
CA ILE A 159 5.00 -0.18 -13.00
C ILE A 159 6.33 -0.29 -13.76
N GLY A 160 6.39 0.20 -15.00
CA GLY A 160 7.56 0.06 -15.87
C GLY A 160 7.70 -1.34 -16.46
N CYS A 161 6.58 -2.04 -16.70
CA CYS A 161 6.56 -3.40 -17.24
C CYS A 161 5.97 -3.46 -18.65
N ASN A 162 6.16 -4.60 -19.32
CA ASN A 162 5.55 -4.82 -20.63
C ASN A 162 4.03 -5.04 -20.49
N ILE A 163 3.22 -4.34 -21.28
CA ILE A 163 1.76 -4.47 -21.23
C ILE A 163 1.26 -5.90 -21.49
N ASN A 164 1.97 -6.68 -22.32
CA ASN A 164 1.62 -8.07 -22.58
C ASN A 164 1.91 -8.95 -21.37
N GLU A 165 3.02 -8.71 -20.66
CA GLU A 165 3.35 -9.43 -19.43
C GLU A 165 2.33 -9.13 -18.32
N LEU A 166 1.90 -7.87 -18.20
CA LEU A 166 0.83 -7.48 -17.28
C LEU A 166 -0.50 -8.17 -17.66
N THR A 167 -0.84 -8.19 -18.95
CA THR A 167 -2.05 -8.85 -19.47
C THR A 167 -2.06 -10.34 -19.12
N LEU A 168 -0.93 -11.02 -19.32
CA LEU A 168 -0.78 -12.43 -18.98
C LEU A 168 -0.87 -12.65 -17.47
N THR A 169 -0.27 -11.78 -16.66
CA THR A 169 -0.31 -11.85 -15.19
C THR A 169 -1.75 -11.71 -14.65
N LEU A 170 -2.57 -10.87 -15.29
CA LEU A 170 -3.95 -10.61 -14.87
C LEU A 170 -4.96 -11.63 -15.43
N SER A 171 -4.62 -12.37 -16.49
CA SER A 171 -5.54 -13.33 -17.15
C SER A 171 -5.15 -14.80 -17.01
N LYS A 172 -3.92 -15.11 -16.56
CA LYS A 172 -3.40 -16.48 -16.49
C LYS A 172 -2.65 -16.73 -15.19
N ARG A 173 -2.71 -17.98 -14.75
CA ARG A 173 -1.96 -18.51 -13.61
C ARG A 173 -1.08 -19.66 -14.05
N ASN A 174 0.22 -19.53 -13.79
CA ASN A 174 1.17 -20.61 -13.97
C ASN A 174 1.15 -21.52 -12.75
N MET A 175 0.90 -22.81 -12.95
CA MET A 175 0.93 -23.83 -11.92
C MET A 175 2.01 -24.85 -12.25
N ARG A 176 2.94 -25.06 -11.32
CA ARG A 176 3.96 -26.10 -11.46
C ARG A 176 3.44 -27.40 -10.85
N VAL A 177 3.26 -28.42 -11.68
CA VAL A 177 2.83 -29.75 -11.25
C VAL A 177 3.95 -30.73 -11.61
N ARG A 178 4.65 -31.23 -10.59
CA ARG A 178 5.86 -32.05 -10.74
C ARG A 178 6.93 -31.29 -11.56
N ASN A 179 7.20 -31.73 -12.79
CA ASN A 179 8.16 -31.11 -13.71
C ASN A 179 7.51 -30.26 -14.80
N ASP A 180 6.17 -30.23 -14.89
CA ASP A 180 5.45 -29.50 -15.92
C ASP A 180 4.90 -28.16 -15.40
N THR A 181 4.84 -27.17 -16.29
CA THR A 181 4.17 -25.89 -16.03
C THR A 181 2.87 -25.85 -16.82
N ILE A 182 1.75 -25.82 -16.09
CA ILE A 182 0.41 -25.72 -16.66
C ILE A 182 -0.02 -24.26 -16.58
N VAL A 183 -0.42 -23.68 -17.71
CA VAL A 183 -0.97 -22.32 -17.77
C VAL A 183 -2.49 -22.42 -17.74
N GLN A 184 -3.09 -21.95 -16.65
CA GLN A 184 -4.55 -21.89 -16.48
C GLN A 184 -5.04 -20.49 -16.80
N LYS A 185 -6.06 -20.38 -17.67
CA LYS A 185 -6.80 -19.12 -17.89
C LYS A 185 -7.71 -18.83 -16.69
N LEU A 186 -7.93 -17.56 -16.40
CA LEU A 186 -8.71 -17.12 -15.24
C LEU A 186 -10.14 -16.75 -15.63
N THR A 187 -11.11 -17.16 -14.81
CA THR A 187 -12.47 -16.60 -14.83
C THR A 187 -12.49 -15.20 -14.21
N LEU A 188 -13.58 -14.44 -14.41
CA LEU A 188 -13.68 -13.08 -13.87
C LEU A 188 -13.40 -12.98 -12.36
N PRO A 189 -13.96 -13.83 -11.47
CA PRO A 189 -13.66 -13.76 -10.04
C PRO A 189 -12.18 -14.01 -9.73
N GLN A 190 -11.55 -14.96 -10.44
CA GLN A 190 -10.13 -15.29 -10.24
C GLN A 190 -9.21 -14.17 -10.76
N ALA A 191 -9.58 -13.50 -11.85
CA ALA A 191 -8.84 -12.35 -12.37
C ALA A 191 -8.91 -11.17 -11.40
N ILE A 192 -10.08 -10.90 -10.80
CA ILE A 192 -10.24 -9.89 -9.74
C ILE A 192 -9.37 -10.24 -8.53
N GLU A 193 -9.38 -11.49 -8.06
CA GLU A 193 -8.53 -11.92 -6.95
C GLU A 193 -7.04 -11.74 -7.27
N SER A 194 -6.61 -12.09 -8.49
CA SER A 194 -5.23 -11.90 -8.96
C SER A 194 -4.83 -10.42 -8.99
N ARG A 195 -5.68 -9.56 -9.54
CA ARG A 195 -5.51 -8.10 -9.57
C ARG A 195 -5.39 -7.52 -8.16
N ASP A 196 -6.30 -7.90 -7.26
CA ASP A 196 -6.31 -7.43 -5.89
C ASP A 196 -5.08 -7.93 -5.11
N ALA A 197 -4.64 -9.16 -5.36
CA ALA A 197 -3.40 -9.70 -4.79
C ALA A 197 -2.16 -8.92 -5.27
N LEU A 198 -2.12 -8.55 -6.55
CA LEU A 198 -1.05 -7.71 -7.11
C LEU A 198 -1.04 -6.32 -6.45
N ALA A 199 -2.20 -5.67 -6.33
CA ALA A 199 -2.34 -4.37 -5.66
C ALA A 199 -1.85 -4.42 -4.20
N LYS A 200 -2.28 -5.43 -3.43
CA LYS A 200 -1.81 -5.68 -2.05
C LYS A 200 -0.30 -5.88 -1.99
N SER A 201 0.26 -6.62 -2.96
CA SER A 201 1.70 -6.91 -3.03
C SER A 201 2.51 -5.64 -3.29
N ILE A 202 2.12 -4.85 -4.29
CA ILE A 202 2.77 -3.56 -4.62
C ILE A 202 2.78 -2.66 -3.39
N TYR A 203 1.64 -2.48 -2.72
CA TYR A 203 1.55 -1.62 -1.55
C TYR A 203 2.37 -2.15 -0.36
N SER A 204 2.35 -3.46 -0.11
CA SER A 204 3.16 -4.06 0.95
C SER A 204 4.65 -3.88 0.70
N CYS A 205 5.13 -4.16 -0.51
CA CYS A 205 6.53 -3.98 -0.87
C CYS A 205 6.96 -2.52 -0.77
N LEU A 206 6.09 -1.58 -1.20
CA LEU A 206 6.34 -0.15 -1.06
C LEU A 206 6.46 0.26 0.41
N PHE A 207 5.57 -0.24 1.26
CA PHE A 207 5.59 0.03 2.70
C PHE A 207 6.88 -0.49 3.34
N ASP A 208 7.26 -1.74 3.06
CA ASP A 208 8.47 -2.36 3.59
C ASP A 208 9.73 -1.61 3.12
N TRP A 209 9.77 -1.21 1.85
CA TRP A 209 10.87 -0.41 1.30
C TRP A 209 10.97 0.96 1.98
N LEU A 210 9.85 1.65 2.24
CA LEU A 210 9.84 2.93 2.96
C LEU A 210 10.40 2.78 4.38
N VAL A 211 10.00 1.72 5.09
CA VAL A 211 10.55 1.40 6.42
C VAL A 211 12.06 1.15 6.34
N GLU A 212 12.53 0.45 5.30
CA GLU A 212 13.95 0.25 5.06
C GLU A 212 14.71 1.58 4.84
N GLN A 213 14.16 2.51 4.05
CA GLN A 213 14.79 3.82 3.84
C GLN A 213 14.83 4.64 5.13
N ILE A 214 13.76 4.64 5.92
CA ILE A 214 13.73 5.30 7.22
C ILE A 214 14.80 4.70 8.15
N ASN A 215 14.92 3.37 8.19
CA ASN A 215 15.96 2.70 8.98
C ASN A 215 17.38 3.02 8.52
N LYS A 216 17.61 3.16 7.21
CA LYS A 216 18.92 3.62 6.68
C LYS A 216 19.25 5.03 7.15
N SER A 217 18.27 5.94 7.15
CA SER A 217 18.43 7.31 7.63
C SER A 217 18.67 7.37 9.15
N LEU A 218 18.00 6.52 9.93
CA LEU A 218 18.12 6.45 11.39
C LEU A 218 19.32 5.62 11.88
N ALA A 219 20.05 4.97 10.97
CA ALA A 219 21.07 3.99 11.31
C ALA A 219 22.18 4.58 12.20
N VAL A 220 22.50 3.85 13.27
CA VAL A 220 23.61 4.18 14.16
C VAL A 220 24.93 3.92 13.43
N GLY A 221 25.67 4.96 13.05
CA GLY A 221 27.04 4.77 12.55
C GLY A 221 27.95 4.20 13.65
N LYS A 222 28.60 3.05 13.43
CA LYS A 222 29.65 2.32 14.22
C LYS A 222 29.68 2.39 15.78
N ARG A 223 28.72 3.03 16.45
CA ARG A 223 28.70 3.34 17.90
C ARG A 223 27.54 2.63 18.59
N ARG A 224 27.34 1.33 18.33
CA ARG A 224 26.39 0.52 19.10
C ARG A 224 27.01 0.20 20.46
N THR A 225 26.46 0.79 21.51
CA THR A 225 26.92 0.60 22.90
C THR A 225 26.16 -0.53 23.62
N GLY A 226 25.18 -1.14 22.95
CA GLY A 226 24.27 -2.14 23.52
C GLY A 226 23.12 -1.56 24.35
N ARG A 227 23.10 -0.25 24.64
CA ARG A 227 22.02 0.41 25.38
C ARG A 227 20.89 0.83 24.42
N SER A 228 19.69 0.33 24.64
CA SER A 228 18.49 0.73 23.90
C SER A 228 17.24 0.81 24.79
N ILE A 229 16.27 1.58 24.34
CA ILE A 229 14.89 1.58 24.85
C ILE A 229 13.99 1.19 23.68
N SER A 230 13.17 0.16 23.87
CA SER A 230 12.26 -0.33 22.85
C SER A 230 10.83 0.09 23.19
N ILE A 231 10.16 0.74 22.24
CA ILE A 231 8.79 1.22 22.36
C ILE A 231 7.94 0.38 21.42
N LEU A 232 7.02 -0.39 21.98
CA LEU A 232 6.07 -1.21 21.23
C LEU A 232 4.73 -0.47 21.13
N ASP A 233 4.30 -0.24 19.90
CA ASP A 233 3.03 0.39 19.54
C ASP A 233 2.31 -0.55 18.57
N ILE A 234 1.27 -1.22 19.04
CA ILE A 234 0.52 -2.22 18.28
C ILE A 234 -0.95 -1.86 18.23
N TYR A 235 -1.67 -2.51 17.32
CA TYR A 235 -3.10 -2.42 17.19
C TYR A 235 -3.81 -2.51 18.54
N GLY A 236 -4.76 -1.59 18.75
CA GLY A 236 -5.75 -1.75 19.80
C GLY A 236 -6.68 -2.93 19.51
N PHE A 237 -7.37 -3.41 20.54
CA PHE A 237 -8.39 -4.44 20.37
C PHE A 237 -9.56 -3.91 19.52
N GLU A 238 -9.78 -4.50 18.36
CA GLU A 238 -10.86 -4.13 17.44
C GLU A 238 -11.83 -5.27 17.18
N SER A 239 -13.13 -5.06 17.41
CA SER A 239 -14.15 -6.07 17.16
C SER A 239 -15.32 -5.42 16.41
N PHE A 240 -15.57 -5.88 15.20
CA PHE A 240 -16.62 -5.38 14.32
C PHE A 240 -17.71 -6.45 14.14
N ASP A 241 -18.84 -6.06 13.53
CA ASP A 241 -19.94 -7.00 13.23
C ASP A 241 -19.50 -8.15 12.30
N LYS A 242 -18.51 -7.89 11.43
CA LYS A 242 -17.81 -8.90 10.62
C LYS A 242 -16.31 -8.73 10.82
N ASN A 243 -15.66 -9.77 11.34
CA ASN A 243 -14.20 -9.81 11.55
C ASN A 243 -13.58 -10.73 10.49
N SER A 244 -12.44 -10.34 9.92
CA SER A 244 -11.61 -11.15 9.02
C SER A 244 -10.38 -11.70 9.75
N PHE A 245 -9.49 -12.35 9.01
CA PHE A 245 -8.29 -12.99 9.55
C PHE A 245 -7.32 -11.98 10.17
N GLU A 246 -7.36 -10.73 9.69
CA GLU A 246 -6.57 -9.63 10.22
C GLU A 246 -6.95 -9.28 11.66
N GLN A 247 -8.24 -9.23 12.00
CA GLN A 247 -8.66 -9.00 13.40
C GLN A 247 -8.23 -10.15 14.32
N PHE A 248 -8.28 -11.40 13.84
CA PHE A 248 -7.81 -12.55 14.62
C PHE A 248 -6.33 -12.40 15.01
N PHE A 249 -5.45 -12.05 14.07
CA PHE A 249 -4.05 -11.82 14.43
C PHE A 249 -3.86 -10.62 15.34
N ASN A 250 -4.61 -9.54 15.13
CA ASN A 250 -4.57 -8.38 16.02
C ASN A 250 -4.93 -8.76 17.47
N HIS A 251 -5.81 -9.74 17.68
CA HIS A 251 -6.19 -10.22 19.02
C HIS A 251 -5.24 -11.25 19.62
N HIS A 252 -4.56 -12.06 18.81
CA HIS A 252 -3.87 -13.26 19.28
C HIS A 252 -2.33 -13.24 19.18
N MET A 253 -1.71 -12.19 18.64
CA MET A 253 -0.26 -12.18 18.40
C MET A 253 0.61 -12.22 19.68
N PHE A 254 0.05 -12.04 20.88
CA PHE A 254 0.82 -12.04 22.13
C PHE A 254 0.12 -12.66 23.36
N VAL A 255 -0.75 -13.67 23.15
CA VAL A 255 -1.20 -14.57 24.24
C VAL A 255 -0.30 -15.80 24.28
#